data_AF-A0A379MNS9-F1
#
_entry.id   AF-A0A379MNS9-F1
#
_cell.length_a   1.000
_cell.length_b   1.000
_cell.length_c   1.000
_cell.angle_alpha   90.00
_cell.angle_beta   90.00
_cell.angle_gamma   90.00
#
_symmetry.space_group_name_H-M   'P 1'
#
loop_
_entity.id
_entity.type
_entity.pdbx_description
1 polymer ?
#
loop_
_entity_poly.entity_id
_entity_poly.type
_entity_poly.pdbx_seq_one_letter_code
_entity_poly.pdbx_strand_id
1 'polypeptide(L)' 'MAAVSYLRSQMSAATPLSTEKPLRDWIDARIDMLHALNMRHWEQADHEQQRGNDLIGVIRDECGLR' A
#
# COMPACT_ATOMS: atom_id res chain seq x y z
N MET A 1 19.06 -25.04 -14.29
CA MET A 1 17.76 -24.50 -13.82
C MET A 1 17.40 -24.88 -12.37
N ALA A 2 17.70 -26.10 -11.90
CA ALA A 2 17.34 -26.55 -10.54
C ALA A 2 17.84 -25.64 -9.39
N ALA A 3 19.09 -25.17 -9.44
CA ALA A 3 19.64 -24.27 -8.42
C ALA A 3 18.90 -22.92 -8.32
N VAL A 4 18.47 -22.36 -9.46
CA VAL A 4 17.70 -21.10 -9.50
C VAL A 4 16.29 -21.31 -8.96
N SER A 5 15.67 -22.44 -9.28
CA SER A 5 14.34 -22.79 -8.74
C SER A 5 14.39 -23.03 -7.23
N TYR A 6 15.43 -23.70 -6.74
CA TYR A 6 15.67 -23.91 -5.32
C TYR A 6 15.87 -22.58 -4.59
N LEU A 7 16.71 -21.68 -5.11
CA LEU A 7 16.90 -20.35 -4.53
C LEU A 7 15.59 -19.56 -4.46
N ARG A 8 14.78 -19.55 -5.53
CA ARG A 8 13.45 -18.91 -5.51
C ARG A 8 12.50 -19.52 -4.48
N SER A 9 12.57 -20.83 -4.25
CA SER A 9 11.75 -21.51 -3.22
C SER A 9 12.13 -21.13 -1.78
N GLN A 10 13.38 -20.67 -1.59
CA GLN A 10 13.91 -20.24 -0.29
C GLN A 10 13.79 -18.72 -0.08
N MET A 11 13.37 -17.98 -1.11
CA MET A 11 13.12 -16.54 -1.00
C MET A 11 11.68 -16.32 -0.53
N SER A 12 11.51 -15.59 0.57
CA SER A 12 10.20 -15.05 0.95
C SER A 12 9.66 -14.13 -0.15
N ALA A 13 8.35 -13.85 -0.13
CA ALA A 13 7.78 -12.82 -1.00
C ALA A 13 8.62 -11.54 -0.90
N ALA A 14 8.86 -10.88 -2.04
CA ALA A 14 9.69 -9.67 -2.10
C ALA A 14 9.15 -8.55 -1.20
N THR A 15 7.83 -8.55 -0.98
CA THR A 15 7.16 -7.73 0.02
C THR A 15 6.53 -8.66 1.06
N PRO A 16 6.85 -8.50 2.36
CA PRO A 16 6.14 -9.20 3.42
C PRO A 16 4.63 -8.92 3.36
N LEU A 17 3.79 -9.90 3.66
CA LEU A 17 2.32 -9.72 3.67
C LEU A 17 1.87 -8.60 4.61
N SER A 18 2.59 -8.39 5.71
CA SER A 18 2.33 -7.31 6.67
C SER A 18 2.52 -5.92 6.06
N THR A 19 3.40 -5.79 5.06
CA THR A 19 3.63 -4.55 4.30
C THR A 19 2.78 -4.49 3.03
N GLU A 20 2.50 -5.63 2.39
CA GLU A 20 1.73 -5.69 1.14
C GLU A 20 0.31 -5.17 1.31
N LYS A 21 -0.38 -5.59 2.36
CA LYS A 21 -1.76 -5.15 2.63
C LYS A 21 -1.88 -3.63 2.80
N PRO A 22 -1.17 -2.97 3.72
CA PRO A 22 -1.29 -1.52 3.90
C PRO A 22 -0.85 -0.74 2.65
N LEU A 23 0.10 -1.25 1.86
CA LEU A 23 0.45 -0.66 0.56
C LEU A 23 -0.71 -0.70 -0.44
N ARG A 24 -1.41 -1.84 -0.56
CA ARG A 24 -2.59 -1.96 -1.43
C ARG A 24 -3.72 -1.04 -0.97
N ASP A 25 -4.02 -1.06 0.33
CA ASP A 25 -5.05 -0.21 0.93
C ASP A 25 -4.74 1.28 0.71
N TRP A 26 -3.45 1.65 0.72
CA TRP A 26 -3.01 3.02 0.43
C TRP A 26 -3.22 3.41 -1.04
N ILE A 27 -2.89 2.51 -1.97
CA ILE A 27 -3.12 2.73 -3.41
C ILE A 27 -4.61 2.93 -3.67
N ASP A 28 -5.47 2.08 -3.09
CA ASP A 28 -6.92 2.17 -3.24
C ASP A 28 -7.44 3.52 -2.73
N ALA A 29 -7.02 3.95 -1.53
CA ALA A 29 -7.38 5.26 -0.98
C ALA A 29 -6.95 6.43 -1.90
N ARG A 30 -5.79 6.33 -2.56
CA ARG A 30 -5.35 7.36 -3.53
C ARG A 30 -6.18 7.36 -4.81
N ILE A 31 -6.56 6.19 -5.30
CA ILE A 31 -7.43 6.07 -6.47
C ILE A 31 -8.82 6.63 -6.15
N ASP A 32 -9.40 6.26 -5.01
CA ASP A 32 -10.72 6.72 -4.58
C ASP A 32 -10.75 8.24 -4.36
N MET A 33 -9.70 8.80 -3.75
CA MET A 33 -9.53 10.25 -3.60
C MET A 33 -9.51 10.95 -4.96
N LEU A 34 -8.69 10.48 -5.90
CA LEU A 34 -8.59 11.08 -7.24
C LEU A 34 -9.92 10.97 -8.01
N HIS A 35 -10.62 9.85 -7.86
CA HIS A 35 -11.94 9.66 -8.43
C HIS A 35 -12.96 10.65 -7.83
N ALA A 36 -12.99 10.80 -6.51
CA ALA A 36 -13.85 11.75 -5.81
C ALA A 36 -13.57 13.19 -6.24
N LEU A 37 -12.29 13.59 -6.39
CA LEU A 37 -11.92 14.90 -6.91
C LEU A 37 -12.44 15.13 -8.34
N ASN A 38 -12.33 14.12 -9.21
CA ASN A 38 -12.85 14.19 -10.57
C ASN A 38 -14.39 14.33 -10.60
N MET A 39 -15.08 13.69 -9.66
CA MET A 39 -16.53 13.79 -9.47
C MET A 39 -16.96 15.03 -8.67
N ARG A 40 -16.01 15.83 -8.17
CA ARG A 40 -16.24 16.98 -7.28
C ARG A 40 -16.92 16.62 -5.95
N HIS A 41 -16.71 15.40 -5.47
CA HIS A 41 -17.15 14.94 -4.16
C HIS A 41 -16.11 15.32 -3.10
N TRP A 42 -16.12 16.59 -2.67
CA TRP A 42 -15.04 17.15 -1.84
C TRP A 42 -14.89 16.47 -0.49
N GLU A 43 -15.99 16.18 0.21
CA GLU A 43 -15.95 15.51 1.52
C GLU A 43 -15.38 14.08 1.41
N GLN A 44 -15.76 13.35 0.36
CA GLN A 44 -15.24 12.01 0.11
C GLN A 44 -13.74 12.08 -0.23
N ALA A 45 -13.31 13.06 -1.03
CA ALA A 45 -11.90 13.24 -1.33
C ALA A 45 -11.07 13.52 -0.07
N ASP A 46 -11.57 14.37 0.83
CA ASP A 46 -10.90 14.68 2.10
C ASP A 46 -10.82 13.45 3.01
N HIS A 47 -11.91 12.67 3.11
CA HIS A 47 -11.93 11.41 3.84
C HIS A 47 -10.89 10.40 3.33
N GLU A 48 -10.85 10.15 2.02
CA GLU A 48 -9.89 9.22 1.43
C GLU A 48 -8.45 9.74 1.49
N GLN A 49 -8.26 11.06 1.44
CA GLN A 49 -6.97 11.68 1.68
C GLN A 49 -6.47 11.38 3.10
N GLN A 50 -7.32 11.56 4.11
CA GLN A 50 -6.98 11.28 5.51
C GLN A 50 -6.69 9.80 5.73
N ARG A 51 -7.56 8.91 5.21
CA ARG A 51 -7.34 7.46 5.25
C ARG A 51 -5.99 7.07 4.65
N GLY A 52 -5.63 7.63 3.50
CA GLY A 52 -4.33 7.41 2.88
C GLY A 52 -3.16 7.96 3.72
N ASN A 53 -3.34 9.06 4.44
CA ASN A 53 -2.29 9.61 5.32
C ASN A 53 -2.07 8.74 6.57
N ASP A 54 -3.14 8.19 7.15
CA ASP A 54 -3.04 7.30 8.30
C ASP A 54 -2.27 6.01 7.94
N LEU A 55 -2.46 5.50 6.71
CA LEU A 55 -1.75 4.34 6.20
C LEU A 55 -0.25 4.58 5.99
N ILE A 56 0.19 5.82 5.72
CA ILE A 56 1.62 6.15 5.61
C ILE A 56 2.35 5.87 6.93
N GLY A 57 1.72 6.15 8.07
CA GLY A 57 2.28 5.84 9.38
C GLY A 57 2.55 4.34 9.53
N VAL A 58 1.54 3.53 9.20
CA VAL A 58 1.63 2.05 9.26
C VAL A 58 2.69 1.51 8.30
N ILE A 59 2.71 1.98 7.05
CA ILE A 59 3.70 1.54 6.04
C ILE A 59 5.11 1.88 6.49
N ARG A 60 5.31 3.08 7.05
CA ARG A 60 6.61 3.56 7.51
C ARG A 60 7.16 2.68 8.63
N ASP A 61 6.32 2.33 9.60
CA ASP A 61 6.67 1.44 10.70
C ASP A 61 7.00 0.02 10.22
N GLU A 62 6.17 -0.55 9.33
CA GLU A 62 6.42 -1.87 8.72
C GLU A 62 7.70 -1.92 7.87
N CYS A 63 8.04 -0.82 7.19
CA CYS A 63 9.27 -0.72 6.41
C CYS A 63 10.50 -0.37 7.26
N GLY A 64 10.35 -0.12 8.56
CA GLY A 64 11.44 0.32 9.44
C GLY A 64 12.03 1.69 9.08
N LEU A 65 11.26 2.54 8.37
CA LEU A 65 11.69 3.85 7.93
C LEU A 65 11.45 4.87 9.06
N ARG A 66 12.49 5.52 9.57
CA ARG A 66 12.38 6.62 10.56
C ARG A 66 12.81 7.94 9.92
#